data_AF-A0A857KT88-F1
#
_entry.id   AF-A0A857KT88-F1
#
_cell.length_a   1.000
_cell.length_b   1.000
_cell.length_c   1.000
_cell.angle_alpha   90.00
_cell.angle_beta   90.00
_cell.angle_gamma   90.00
#
_symmetry.space_group_name_H-M   'P 1'
#
loop_
_entity.id
_entity.type
_entity.pdbx_description
1 polymer ?
#
loop_
_entity_poly.entity_id
_entity_poly.type
_entity_poly.pdbx_seq_one_letter_code
_entity_poly.pdbx_strand_id
1 'polypeptide(L)'
;MPGIDLYAIYGLDRTHPPEALAAQLTAQLNTTDPRDTLGRNRIDTARAILGDPQRRAAYDAQLSDPSAPPITEQVLALIAGRPMPTAPRSGLAAAFATTRVRVLAGVAAALALALVVSITAIACSAGGDDSGNTASTTASGNSTGRDGGSTGASSVSCQYTGNRLLDAAKWTYTDQQPTKALLVDKAIDLPPQFAHLADFTTSSVSGPGWEEGLVQLQNHDIAVRIINGAGIVADRSFGNSWGIDEGVLTETVVTPDGTVASTRDLREKAPGQYGLQAPSDLARGQQLGYYRMQGIDGVTLPAAAAGDETNKYYALSVMADAYQQSTVWLLLRGSSALYRSTIVLTTNDGVRLGAVIDPTKCTN
;
A
#
# COMPACT_ATOMS: atom_id res chain seq x y z
N MET A 1 -26.27 1.15 -24.75
CA MET A 1 -26.57 2.07 -23.63
C MET A 1 -26.35 3.49 -24.14
N PRO A 2 -27.24 4.45 -23.88
CA PRO A 2 -26.97 5.85 -24.20
C PRO A 2 -25.75 6.31 -23.37
N GLY A 3 -24.86 7.09 -24.00
CA GLY A 3 -23.68 7.64 -23.34
C GLY A 3 -24.01 8.67 -22.26
N ILE A 4 -23.02 9.06 -21.46
CA ILE A 4 -23.17 10.06 -20.40
C ILE A 4 -23.26 11.46 -21.00
N ASP A 5 -24.44 12.08 -20.86
CA ASP A 5 -24.69 13.48 -21.21
C ASP A 5 -24.67 14.37 -19.96
N LEU A 6 -23.59 15.13 -19.78
CA LEU A 6 -23.38 16.03 -18.65
C LEU A 6 -24.37 17.21 -18.66
N TYR A 7 -24.82 17.66 -19.83
CA TYR A 7 -25.81 18.73 -19.92
C TYR A 7 -27.16 18.24 -19.40
N ALA A 8 -27.57 17.04 -19.83
CA ALA A 8 -28.82 16.43 -19.38
C ALA A 8 -28.80 16.07 -17.88
N ILE A 9 -27.68 15.52 -17.38
CA ILE A 9 -27.54 15.09 -15.98
C ILE A 9 -27.61 16.27 -15.02
N TYR A 10 -27.00 17.41 -15.37
CA TYR A 10 -26.93 18.58 -14.49
C TYR A 10 -27.95 19.68 -14.86
N GLY A 11 -28.83 19.43 -15.82
CA GLY A 11 -29.84 20.39 -16.26
C GLY A 11 -29.23 21.68 -16.82
N LEU A 12 -28.12 21.56 -17.56
CA LEU A 12 -27.37 22.69 -18.10
C LEU A 12 -27.76 22.97 -19.55
N ASP A 13 -27.76 24.25 -19.94
CA ASP A 13 -27.95 24.66 -21.33
C ASP A 13 -26.61 24.71 -22.09
N ARG A 14 -26.48 23.88 -23.12
CA ARG A 14 -25.29 23.78 -23.98
C ARG A 14 -24.96 25.07 -24.74
N THR A 15 -25.86 26.05 -24.80
CA THR A 15 -25.58 27.35 -25.44
C THR A 15 -24.80 28.31 -24.55
N HIS A 16 -24.73 28.07 -23.23
CA HIS A 16 -24.00 28.94 -22.31
C HIS A 16 -22.48 28.86 -22.50
N PRO A 17 -21.72 29.94 -22.22
CA PRO A 17 -20.26 29.91 -22.26
C PRO A 17 -19.68 29.04 -21.10
N PRO A 18 -18.46 28.50 -21.24
CA PRO A 18 -17.85 27.59 -20.26
C PRO A 18 -17.84 28.15 -18.82
N GLU A 19 -17.60 29.46 -18.67
CA GLU A 19 -17.56 30.13 -17.38
C GLU A 19 -18.93 30.13 -16.70
N ALA A 20 -20.01 30.31 -17.46
CA ALA A 20 -21.37 30.27 -16.95
C ALA A 20 -21.79 28.85 -16.54
N LEU A 21 -21.36 27.83 -17.30
CA LEU A 21 -21.57 26.42 -16.94
C LEU A 21 -20.80 26.04 -15.67
N ALA A 22 -19.54 26.46 -15.55
CA ALA A 22 -18.74 26.25 -14.35
C ALA A 22 -19.36 26.92 -13.12
N ALA A 23 -19.93 28.12 -13.27
CA ALA A 23 -20.62 28.81 -12.19
C ALA A 23 -21.90 28.07 -11.73
N GLN A 24 -22.72 27.59 -12.68
CA GLN A 24 -23.93 26.81 -12.37
C GLN A 24 -23.60 25.50 -11.65
N LEU A 25 -22.57 24.79 -12.12
CA LEU A 25 -22.09 23.57 -11.46
C LEU A 25 -21.46 23.86 -10.08
N THR A 26 -20.81 25.01 -9.90
CA THR A 26 -20.31 25.44 -8.58
C THR A 26 -21.47 25.70 -7.61
N ALA A 27 -22.56 26.32 -8.08
CA ALA A 27 -23.75 26.50 -7.27
C ALA A 27 -24.38 25.16 -6.85
N GLN A 28 -24.48 24.20 -7.78
CA GLN A 28 -24.97 22.85 -7.47
C GLN A 28 -24.05 22.11 -6.50
N LEU A 29 -22.72 22.25 -6.64
CA LEU A 29 -21.75 21.67 -5.70
C LEU A 29 -21.94 22.22 -4.28
N ASN A 30 -22.25 23.51 -4.15
CA ASN A 30 -22.47 24.16 -2.86
C ASN A 30 -23.80 23.74 -2.19
N THR A 31 -24.80 23.35 -2.99
CA THR A 31 -26.08 22.82 -2.47
C THR A 31 -26.06 21.31 -2.22
N THR A 32 -25.07 20.59 -2.77
CA THR A 32 -24.91 19.14 -2.59
C THR A 32 -24.41 18.86 -1.16
N ASP A 33 -25.00 17.87 -0.48
CA ASP A 33 -24.59 17.46 0.87
C ASP A 33 -23.07 17.27 0.92
N PRO A 34 -22.34 17.98 1.81
CA PRO A 34 -20.91 17.79 1.98
C PRO A 34 -20.47 16.33 2.22
N ARG A 35 -21.38 15.48 2.72
CA ARG A 35 -21.14 14.04 2.96
C ARG A 35 -21.35 13.18 1.71
N ASP A 36 -22.03 13.68 0.68
CA ASP A 36 -22.16 13.01 -0.61
C ASP A 36 -20.89 13.20 -1.46
N THR A 37 -19.83 12.50 -1.06
CA THR A 37 -18.52 12.61 -1.72
C THR A 37 -18.57 12.17 -3.18
N LEU A 38 -19.40 11.18 -3.53
CA LEU A 38 -19.56 10.70 -4.90
C LEU A 38 -20.27 11.75 -5.77
N GLY A 39 -21.40 12.31 -5.32
CA GLY A 39 -22.12 13.35 -6.04
C GLY A 39 -21.26 14.59 -6.27
N ARG A 40 -20.52 15.01 -5.25
CA ARG A 40 -19.57 16.13 -5.34
C ARG A 40 -18.44 15.87 -6.33
N ASN A 41 -17.81 14.69 -6.28
CA ASN A 41 -16.74 14.31 -7.22
C ASN A 41 -17.20 14.29 -8.69
N ARG A 42 -18.46 13.87 -8.94
CA ARG A 42 -19.05 13.89 -10.28
C ARG A 42 -19.28 15.32 -10.77
N ILE A 43 -19.82 16.20 -9.91
CA ILE A 43 -19.98 17.63 -10.23
C ILE A 43 -18.62 18.28 -10.52
N ASP A 44 -17.58 17.98 -9.74
CA ASP A 44 -16.23 18.50 -9.99
C ASP A 44 -15.63 17.98 -11.31
N THR A 45 -15.92 16.74 -11.69
CA THR A 45 -15.52 16.20 -13.00
C THR A 45 -16.25 16.94 -14.13
N ALA A 46 -17.55 17.18 -13.99
CA ALA A 46 -18.32 17.97 -14.96
C ALA A 46 -17.79 19.41 -15.06
N ARG A 47 -17.40 20.04 -13.94
CA ARG A 47 -16.77 21.37 -13.91
C ARG A 47 -15.45 21.39 -14.67
N ALA A 48 -14.60 20.38 -14.45
CA ALA A 48 -13.30 20.26 -15.09
C ALA A 48 -13.38 20.05 -16.61
N ILE A 49 -14.51 19.53 -17.12
CA ILE A 49 -14.76 19.31 -18.55
C ILE A 49 -15.49 20.52 -19.16
N LEU A 50 -16.64 20.90 -18.62
CA LEU A 50 -17.52 21.92 -19.20
C LEU A 50 -17.05 23.36 -18.91
N GLY A 51 -16.24 23.55 -17.87
CA GLY A 51 -15.66 24.84 -17.50
C GLY A 51 -14.38 25.20 -18.26
N ASP A 52 -13.79 24.26 -19.01
CA ASP A 52 -12.62 24.50 -19.85
C ASP A 52 -13.02 24.51 -21.34
N PRO A 53 -12.72 25.57 -22.10
CA PRO A 53 -13.14 25.68 -23.50
C PRO A 53 -12.62 24.55 -24.40
N GLN A 54 -11.39 24.08 -24.20
CA GLN A 54 -10.77 23.05 -25.05
C GLN A 54 -11.36 21.66 -24.74
N ARG A 55 -11.53 21.33 -23.46
CA ARG A 55 -12.10 20.05 -23.01
C ARG A 55 -13.57 19.95 -23.34
N ARG A 56 -14.31 21.05 -23.19
CA ARG A 56 -15.69 21.13 -23.63
C ARG A 56 -15.82 20.90 -25.13
N ALA A 57 -14.95 21.50 -25.95
CA ALA A 57 -14.99 21.27 -27.40
C ALA A 57 -14.76 19.79 -27.76
N ALA A 58 -13.83 19.11 -27.07
CA ALA A 58 -13.61 17.67 -27.25
C ALA A 58 -14.82 16.83 -26.82
N TYR A 59 -15.42 17.16 -25.68
CA TYR A 59 -16.64 16.53 -25.17
C TYR A 59 -17.82 16.70 -26.15
N ASP A 60 -18.03 17.92 -26.62
CA ASP A 60 -19.10 18.31 -27.54
C ASP A 60 -18.97 17.66 -28.91
N ALA A 61 -17.74 17.48 -29.40
CA ALA A 61 -17.45 16.76 -30.64
C ALA A 61 -17.82 15.28 -30.50
N GLN A 62 -17.47 14.65 -29.37
CA GLN A 62 -17.82 13.25 -29.14
C GLN A 62 -19.32 13.04 -28.92
N LEU A 63 -20.00 13.98 -28.25
CA LEU A 63 -21.45 13.91 -28.01
C LEU A 63 -22.26 14.11 -29.31
N SER A 64 -21.72 14.84 -30.28
CA SER A 64 -22.38 15.10 -31.58
C SER A 64 -22.07 14.09 -32.67
N ASP A 65 -21.11 13.18 -32.45
CA ASP A 65 -20.76 12.11 -33.38
C ASP A 65 -21.59 10.84 -33.09
N PRO A 66 -22.54 10.47 -33.97
CA PRO A 66 -23.36 9.28 -33.79
C PRO A 66 -22.57 7.95 -33.90
N SER A 67 -21.38 8.02 -34.48
CA SER A 67 -20.49 6.87 -34.69
C SER A 67 -19.39 6.75 -33.64
N ALA A 68 -19.26 7.72 -32.73
CA ALA A 68 -18.29 7.68 -31.66
C ALA A 68 -18.62 6.60 -30.62
N PRO A 69 -17.61 6.03 -29.94
CA PRO A 69 -17.84 5.17 -28.79
C PRO A 69 -18.69 5.89 -27.72
N PRO A 70 -19.58 5.18 -27.02
CA PRO A 70 -20.38 5.77 -25.96
C PRO A 70 -19.51 6.48 -24.93
N ILE A 71 -19.92 7.69 -24.52
CA ILE A 71 -19.23 8.42 -23.47
C ILE A 71 -19.43 7.68 -22.15
N THR A 72 -18.38 7.01 -21.67
CA THR A 72 -18.34 6.35 -20.36
C THR A 72 -17.62 7.23 -19.33
N GLU A 73 -17.68 6.85 -18.06
CA GLU A 73 -16.90 7.49 -16.99
C GLU A 73 -15.39 7.51 -17.31
N GLN A 74 -14.87 6.48 -18.00
CA GLN A 74 -13.46 6.44 -18.42
C GLN A 74 -13.15 7.51 -19.47
N VAL A 75 -14.06 7.72 -20.44
CA VAL A 75 -13.92 8.76 -21.46
C VAL A 75 -13.96 10.15 -20.82
N LEU A 76 -14.87 10.37 -19.86
CA LEU A 76 -14.93 11.64 -19.13
C LEU A 76 -13.64 11.92 -18.35
N ALA A 77 -13.07 10.90 -17.70
CA ALA A 77 -11.80 11.06 -16.97
C ALA A 77 -10.64 11.47 -17.90
N LEU A 78 -10.58 10.89 -19.11
CA LEU A 78 -9.59 11.27 -20.13
C LEU A 78 -9.78 12.72 -20.59
N ILE A 79 -11.02 13.12 -20.91
CA ILE A 79 -11.32 14.48 -21.37
C ILE A 79 -11.06 15.51 -20.25
N ALA A 80 -11.30 15.15 -18.99
CA ALA A 80 -10.99 15.97 -17.83
C ALA A 80 -9.46 16.16 -17.59
N GLY A 81 -8.61 15.57 -18.43
CA GLY A 81 -7.15 15.64 -18.29
C GLY A 81 -6.63 14.91 -17.06
N ARG A 82 -7.39 13.95 -16.52
CA ARG A 82 -6.94 13.06 -15.46
C ARG A 82 -6.21 11.86 -16.11
N PRO A 83 -5.05 11.42 -15.60
CA PRO A 83 -4.43 10.19 -16.08
C PRO A 83 -5.40 9.03 -15.93
N MET A 84 -5.69 8.35 -17.04
CA MET A 84 -6.53 7.15 -17.03
C MET A 84 -5.91 6.07 -16.13
N PRO A 85 -6.73 5.27 -15.42
CA PRO A 85 -6.35 3.91 -15.04
C PRO A 85 -6.16 3.10 -16.33
N THR A 86 -4.94 3.05 -16.85
CA THR A 86 -4.63 2.23 -18.02
C THR A 86 -4.78 0.75 -17.67
N ALA A 87 -5.66 0.05 -18.37
CA ALA A 87 -5.68 -1.40 -18.38
C ALA A 87 -4.26 -1.94 -18.73
N PRO A 88 -3.80 -3.02 -18.08
CA PRO A 88 -2.43 -3.50 -18.26
C PRO A 88 -2.23 -4.03 -19.68
N ARG A 89 -1.34 -3.38 -20.44
CA ARG A 89 -0.77 -3.95 -21.67
C ARG A 89 0.14 -5.11 -21.29
N SER A 90 -0.17 -6.30 -21.80
CA SER A 90 0.71 -7.46 -21.69
C SER A 90 2.03 -7.23 -22.46
N GLY A 91 3.16 -7.43 -21.77
CA GLY A 91 4.36 -8.01 -22.39
C GLY A 91 5.55 -7.10 -22.71
N LEU A 92 6.34 -6.74 -21.71
CA LEU A 92 7.80 -6.56 -21.85
C LEU A 92 8.61 -7.71 -21.21
N ALA A 93 7.93 -8.60 -20.45
CA ALA A 93 8.54 -9.78 -19.84
C ALA A 93 8.97 -10.86 -20.87
N ALA A 94 8.46 -10.82 -22.10
CA ALA A 94 8.85 -11.75 -23.16
C ALA A 94 10.22 -11.43 -23.79
N ALA A 95 10.76 -10.22 -23.61
CA ALA A 95 12.00 -9.79 -24.26
C ALA A 95 13.29 -10.10 -23.46
N PHE A 96 13.17 -10.49 -22.18
CA PHE A 96 14.33 -10.74 -21.30
C PHE A 96 14.54 -12.22 -20.96
N ALA A 97 13.79 -13.15 -21.55
CA ALA A 97 13.90 -14.58 -21.28
C ALA A 97 15.08 -15.29 -21.99
N THR A 98 15.89 -14.59 -22.79
CA THR A 98 17.05 -15.18 -23.46
C THR A 98 18.27 -14.30 -23.30
N THR A 99 19.09 -14.57 -22.27
CA THR A 99 20.56 -14.65 -22.33
C THR A 99 21.08 -15.17 -20.99
N ARG A 100 21.28 -16.48 -20.85
CA ARG A 100 22.18 -17.06 -19.84
C ARG A 100 23.48 -17.40 -20.54
N VAL A 101 24.59 -16.76 -20.14
CA VAL A 101 25.94 -17.23 -20.48
C VAL A 101 26.67 -17.59 -19.18
N ARG A 102 27.24 -18.80 -19.20
CA ARG A 102 28.04 -19.46 -18.17
C ARG A 102 29.48 -18.94 -18.18
N VAL A 103 30.09 -18.72 -17.00
CA VAL A 103 31.55 -18.80 -16.75
C VAL A 103 31.77 -19.18 -15.26
N LEU A 104 32.08 -20.45 -14.96
CA LEU A 104 33.32 -21.01 -14.32
C LEU A 104 33.79 -20.27 -13.05
N ALA A 105 33.67 -20.83 -11.83
CA ALA A 105 34.54 -21.85 -11.19
C ALA A 105 35.94 -21.35 -10.79
N GLY A 106 36.26 -21.34 -9.49
CA GLY A 106 37.62 -21.18 -8.98
C GLY A 106 37.75 -20.96 -7.46
N VAL A 107 38.40 -21.91 -6.79
CA VAL A 107 39.00 -21.86 -5.44
C VAL A 107 38.10 -22.18 -4.24
N ALA A 108 37.96 -23.48 -3.99
CA ALA A 108 38.02 -24.03 -2.63
C ALA A 108 39.49 -24.22 -2.22
N ALA A 109 39.71 -24.32 -0.91
CA ALA A 109 40.94 -24.73 -0.21
C ALA A 109 41.98 -23.64 0.13
N ALA A 110 41.75 -22.92 1.24
CA ALA A 110 42.78 -22.57 2.23
C ALA A 110 42.16 -21.80 3.40
N LEU A 111 41.81 -22.50 4.50
CA LEU A 111 41.84 -22.03 5.90
C LEU A 111 41.04 -23.01 6.78
N ALA A 112 41.53 -24.24 6.83
CA ALA A 112 41.21 -25.20 7.87
C ALA A 112 42.54 -25.72 8.41
N LEU A 113 43.20 -24.93 9.26
CA LEU A 113 44.32 -25.34 10.11
C LEU A 113 44.52 -24.29 11.21
N ALA A 114 44.61 -24.78 12.45
CA ALA A 114 44.87 -24.09 13.71
C ALA A 114 43.64 -23.52 14.46
N LEU A 115 43.03 -24.33 15.34
CA LEU A 115 43.44 -24.36 16.75
C LEU A 115 42.79 -25.54 17.50
N VAL A 116 43.60 -26.49 17.95
CA VAL A 116 43.27 -27.46 19.01
C VAL A 116 44.44 -27.44 20.00
N VAL A 117 44.19 -26.97 21.23
CA VAL A 117 44.87 -27.37 22.47
C VAL A 117 43.82 -27.26 23.60
N SER A 118 43.03 -28.29 23.93
CA SER A 118 43.20 -29.44 24.85
C SER A 118 43.38 -29.17 26.36
N ILE A 119 42.36 -29.63 27.13
CA ILE A 119 42.41 -30.55 28.32
C ILE A 119 42.83 -29.87 29.66
N THR A 120 42.20 -29.96 30.84
CA THR A 120 41.33 -30.91 31.61
C THR A 120 40.78 -30.14 32.85
N ALA A 121 39.71 -30.46 33.60
CA ALA A 121 39.42 -31.72 34.29
C ALA A 121 37.98 -31.79 34.88
N ILE A 122 37.33 -32.94 34.67
CA ILE A 122 36.65 -33.83 35.65
C ILE A 122 35.49 -33.29 36.52
N ALA A 123 34.26 -33.79 36.24
CA ALA A 123 33.53 -34.78 37.06
C ALA A 123 32.12 -34.99 36.45
N CYS A 124 31.86 -36.18 35.86
CA CYS A 124 31.00 -37.25 36.41
C CYS A 124 29.55 -36.79 36.69
N SER A 125 28.50 -37.37 36.11
CA SER A 125 28.25 -38.81 36.03
C SER A 125 27.02 -39.16 35.17
N ALA A 126 27.10 -40.34 34.54
CA ALA A 126 26.04 -41.24 34.08
C ALA A 126 25.16 -40.74 32.93
N GLY A 127 25.25 -41.27 31.71
CA GLY A 127 25.33 -42.69 31.32
C GLY A 127 23.91 -43.12 30.97
N GLY A 128 23.55 -43.29 29.69
CA GLY A 128 23.96 -44.41 28.84
C GLY A 128 22.69 -45.26 28.61
N ASP A 129 22.41 -45.90 27.47
CA ASP A 129 23.21 -46.23 26.32
C ASP A 129 22.30 -46.52 25.09
N ASP A 130 22.92 -46.38 23.91
CA ASP A 130 22.87 -47.25 22.72
C ASP A 130 21.57 -47.59 21.99
N SER A 131 21.52 -47.23 20.69
CA SER A 131 21.93 -48.19 19.64
C SER A 131 21.72 -47.64 18.22
N GLY A 132 22.79 -47.71 17.42
CA GLY A 132 22.74 -48.40 16.12
C GLY A 132 21.99 -47.76 14.95
N ASN A 133 22.72 -46.94 14.21
CA ASN A 133 22.75 -46.78 12.75
C ASN A 133 21.93 -47.78 11.89
N THR A 134 21.20 -47.30 10.86
CA THR A 134 21.36 -47.61 9.42
C THR A 134 20.19 -47.02 8.59
N ALA A 135 20.52 -46.42 7.45
CA ALA A 135 19.59 -45.83 6.49
C ALA A 135 18.90 -46.85 5.58
N SER A 136 17.63 -46.61 5.20
CA SER A 136 17.16 -46.46 3.80
C SER A 136 15.65 -46.72 3.61
N THR A 137 15.05 -45.89 2.75
CA THR A 137 13.95 -46.13 1.79
C THR A 137 12.56 -46.67 2.22
N THR A 138 11.57 -45.81 1.92
CA THR A 138 10.26 -46.08 1.29
C THR A 138 9.22 -46.96 2.03
N ALA A 139 8.12 -46.36 2.49
CA ALA A 139 6.75 -46.66 2.01
C ALA A 139 5.65 -45.96 2.84
N SER A 140 4.71 -45.36 2.10
CA SER A 140 3.26 -45.26 2.29
C SER A 140 2.64 -45.38 3.69
N GLY A 141 2.00 -44.29 4.10
CA GLY A 141 1.00 -44.23 5.17
C GLY A 141 -0.23 -43.44 4.70
N ASN A 142 -1.11 -44.15 4.03
CA ASN A 142 -2.41 -43.77 3.50
C ASN A 142 -3.36 -43.18 4.57
N SER A 143 -3.86 -41.95 4.38
CA SER A 143 -5.12 -41.51 4.99
C SER A 143 -6.08 -41.04 3.88
N THR A 144 -6.88 -42.00 3.45
CA THR A 144 -8.03 -41.84 2.56
C THR A 144 -9.08 -40.91 3.17
N GLY A 145 -9.45 -39.89 2.39
CA GLY A 145 -10.85 -39.61 2.07
C GLY A 145 -11.65 -38.75 3.05
N ARG A 146 -11.75 -37.46 2.73
CA ARG A 146 -13.05 -36.83 2.43
C ARG A 146 -12.87 -35.83 1.27
N ASP A 147 -13.04 -36.35 0.07
CA ASP A 147 -13.52 -35.54 -1.05
C ASP A 147 -14.98 -35.17 -0.81
N GLY A 148 -15.32 -33.92 -1.09
CA GLY A 148 -16.72 -33.50 -1.22
C GLY A 148 -16.98 -32.04 -0.86
N GLY A 149 -16.82 -31.13 -1.83
CA GLY A 149 -17.65 -29.93 -1.88
C GLY A 149 -16.98 -28.64 -2.34
N SER A 150 -17.04 -28.38 -3.66
CA SER A 150 -17.12 -27.05 -4.28
C SER A 150 -16.07 -26.00 -3.87
N THR A 151 -15.03 -25.83 -4.70
CA THR A 151 -14.21 -24.61 -4.79
C THR A 151 -15.02 -23.43 -5.34
N GLY A 152 -16.02 -22.99 -4.59
CA GLY A 152 -16.52 -21.62 -4.65
C GLY A 152 -15.84 -20.87 -3.51
N ALA A 153 -14.95 -19.93 -3.82
CA ALA A 153 -14.50 -18.98 -2.81
C ALA A 153 -15.74 -18.19 -2.36
N SER A 154 -16.35 -18.60 -1.23
CA SER A 154 -17.47 -17.87 -0.65
C SER A 154 -16.95 -16.50 -0.23
N SER A 155 -17.23 -15.51 -1.07
CA SER A 155 -16.89 -14.12 -0.81
C SER A 155 -17.59 -13.64 0.44
N VAL A 156 -16.83 -13.06 1.36
CA VAL A 156 -17.33 -12.60 2.66
C VAL A 156 -17.98 -11.23 2.51
N SER A 157 -19.20 -11.07 3.05
CA SER A 157 -19.83 -9.75 3.16
C SER A 157 -19.08 -8.87 4.16
N CYS A 158 -19.02 -7.58 3.88
CA CYS A 158 -18.27 -6.62 4.68
C CYS A 158 -19.08 -5.36 4.97
N GLN A 159 -18.63 -4.60 5.94
CA GLN A 159 -19.12 -3.27 6.25
C GLN A 159 -17.92 -2.32 6.36
N TYR A 160 -17.96 -1.21 5.65
CA TYR A 160 -16.97 -0.14 5.81
C TYR A 160 -17.05 0.42 7.23
N THR A 161 -15.90 0.70 7.81
CA THR A 161 -15.82 1.21 9.18
C THR A 161 -14.80 2.34 9.28
N GLY A 162 -14.93 3.15 10.33
CA GLY A 162 -13.98 4.19 10.63
C GLY A 162 -12.58 3.66 10.98
N ASN A 163 -11.57 4.43 10.60
CA ASN A 163 -10.14 4.19 10.78
C ASN A 163 -9.68 4.30 12.24
N ARG A 164 -10.57 4.68 13.16
CA ARG A 164 -10.35 4.61 14.61
C ARG A 164 -10.19 3.17 15.11
N LEU A 165 -10.59 2.19 14.31
CA LEU A 165 -10.51 0.77 14.63
C LEU A 165 -9.32 0.08 13.95
N LEU A 166 -8.27 0.84 13.63
CA LEU A 166 -7.04 0.33 13.02
C LEU A 166 -6.42 -0.82 13.83
N ASP A 167 -6.37 -0.69 15.16
CA ASP A 167 -5.82 -1.71 16.05
C ASP A 167 -6.57 -3.05 15.94
N ALA A 168 -7.87 -3.02 15.64
CA ALA A 168 -8.68 -4.23 15.48
C ALA A 168 -8.46 -4.94 14.13
N ALA A 169 -7.66 -4.38 13.23
CA ALA A 169 -7.16 -5.07 12.03
C ALA A 169 -5.74 -5.65 12.24
N LYS A 170 -5.11 -5.39 13.39
CA LYS A 170 -3.78 -5.86 13.74
C LYS A 170 -3.82 -7.31 14.23
N TRP A 171 -2.88 -8.13 13.77
CA TRP A 171 -2.66 -9.45 14.34
C TRP A 171 -1.99 -9.31 15.70
N THR A 172 -2.61 -9.92 16.70
CA THR A 172 -2.05 -10.07 18.05
C THR A 172 -1.45 -11.47 18.21
N TYR A 173 -0.76 -11.71 19.33
CA TYR A 173 -0.09 -12.98 19.64
C TYR A 173 -1.04 -14.18 19.84
N THR A 174 -2.35 -14.00 19.68
CA THR A 174 -3.33 -15.07 19.90
C THR A 174 -3.58 -15.93 18.66
N ASP A 175 -2.85 -15.69 17.57
CA ASP A 175 -2.97 -16.35 16.25
C ASP A 175 -4.39 -16.38 15.66
N GLN A 176 -5.30 -15.59 16.26
CA GLN A 176 -6.66 -15.41 15.76
C GLN A 176 -6.65 -14.32 14.71
N GLN A 177 -7.20 -14.65 13.55
CA GLN A 177 -7.33 -13.68 12.47
C GLN A 177 -8.22 -12.51 12.90
N PRO A 178 -7.79 -11.25 12.66
CA PRO A 178 -8.57 -10.07 12.99
C PRO A 178 -9.92 -10.04 12.24
N THR A 179 -10.99 -9.63 12.94
CA THR A 179 -12.33 -9.46 12.34
C THR A 179 -12.42 -8.25 11.41
N LYS A 180 -11.45 -7.33 11.50
CA LYS A 180 -11.29 -6.22 10.58
C LYS A 180 -10.12 -6.44 9.65
N ALA A 181 -10.22 -5.89 8.45
CA ALA A 181 -9.18 -5.97 7.45
C ALA A 181 -8.95 -4.61 6.79
N LEU A 182 -7.74 -4.41 6.29
CA LEU A 182 -7.37 -3.30 5.42
C LEU A 182 -7.57 -3.75 3.97
N LEU A 183 -8.50 -3.10 3.26
CA LEU A 183 -8.62 -3.25 1.81
C LEU A 183 -7.74 -2.20 1.16
N VAL A 184 -6.63 -2.65 0.57
CA VAL A 184 -5.62 -1.79 -0.04
C VAL A 184 -6.03 -1.51 -1.47
N ASP A 185 -6.42 -0.27 -1.74
CA ASP A 185 -7.09 0.15 -2.97
C ASP A 185 -6.21 1.00 -3.89
N LYS A 186 -5.07 1.48 -3.37
CA LYS A 186 -4.12 2.27 -4.15
C LYS A 186 -2.69 1.99 -3.75
N ALA A 187 -1.83 1.87 -4.76
CA ALA A 187 -0.38 1.96 -4.63
C ALA A 187 0.09 3.23 -5.33
N ILE A 188 0.97 3.99 -4.68
CA ILE A 188 1.51 5.26 -5.14
C ILE A 188 3.01 5.09 -5.25
N ASP A 189 3.51 5.24 -6.47
CA ASP A 189 4.94 5.19 -6.73
C ASP A 189 5.61 6.39 -6.06
N LEU A 190 6.48 6.10 -5.10
CA LEU A 190 7.34 7.12 -4.53
C LEU A 190 8.55 7.37 -5.44
N PRO A 191 9.14 8.57 -5.36
CA PRO A 191 10.34 8.91 -6.10
C PRO A 191 11.51 7.93 -5.87
N PRO A 192 12.48 7.81 -6.81
CA PRO A 192 13.59 6.86 -6.73
C PRO A 192 14.44 6.93 -5.45
N GLN A 193 14.46 8.08 -4.77
CA GLN A 193 15.10 8.26 -3.47
C GLN A 193 14.57 7.27 -2.41
N PHE A 194 13.37 6.74 -2.59
CA PHE A 194 12.70 5.78 -1.71
C PHE A 194 12.93 4.32 -2.13
N ALA A 195 13.75 4.03 -3.16
CA ALA A 195 13.95 2.67 -3.66
C ALA A 195 14.42 1.69 -2.56
N HIS A 196 15.28 2.15 -1.64
CA HIS A 196 15.78 1.35 -0.53
C HIS A 196 14.75 1.05 0.56
N LEU A 197 13.54 1.65 0.51
CA LEU A 197 12.44 1.25 1.39
C LEU A 197 12.13 -0.26 1.25
N ALA A 198 12.30 -0.81 0.05
CA ALA A 198 12.07 -2.21 -0.22
C ALA A 198 13.04 -3.14 0.55
N ASP A 199 14.21 -2.62 0.95
CA ASP A 199 15.22 -3.40 1.66
C ASP A 199 14.99 -3.42 3.19
N PHE A 200 14.07 -2.60 3.71
CA PHE A 200 13.76 -2.61 5.14
C PHE A 200 13.03 -3.89 5.57
N THR A 201 13.62 -4.63 6.50
CA THR A 201 13.09 -5.89 7.01
C THR A 201 12.30 -5.72 8.30
N THR A 202 12.74 -4.89 9.25
CA THR A 202 12.04 -4.61 10.51
C THR A 202 12.33 -3.21 11.05
N SER A 203 11.37 -2.65 11.82
CA SER A 203 11.52 -1.56 12.81
C SER A 203 12.17 -0.22 12.41
N SER A 204 12.62 -0.06 11.17
CA SER A 204 13.54 1.02 10.78
C SER A 204 12.86 2.31 10.31
N VAL A 205 11.54 2.29 10.10
CA VAL A 205 10.79 3.47 9.59
C VAL A 205 9.83 4.05 10.64
N SER A 206 9.86 3.53 11.86
CA SER A 206 8.96 3.89 12.97
C SER A 206 9.75 4.00 14.27
N GLY A 207 10.70 4.94 14.32
CA GLY A 207 11.46 5.24 15.53
C GLY A 207 10.69 6.16 16.50
N PRO A 208 11.01 6.15 17.81
CA PRO A 208 10.57 7.19 18.73
C PRO A 208 11.29 8.50 18.39
N GLY A 209 10.72 9.22 17.44
CA GLY A 209 11.24 10.45 16.86
C GLY A 209 10.42 10.73 15.62
N TRP A 210 9.70 11.84 15.61
CA TRP A 210 8.64 12.22 14.66
C TRP A 210 9.13 12.50 13.22
N GLU A 211 10.30 11.99 12.88
CA GLU A 211 11.09 12.38 11.72
C GLU A 211 11.04 11.35 10.60
N GLU A 212 10.82 10.06 10.88
CA GLU A 212 10.78 8.98 9.89
C GLU A 212 9.40 8.30 9.81
N GLY A 213 9.05 7.80 8.63
CA GLY A 213 7.79 7.12 8.37
C GLY A 213 6.71 8.03 7.82
N LEU A 214 5.48 7.74 8.23
CA LEU A 214 4.29 8.46 7.79
C LEU A 214 3.97 9.60 8.75
N VAL A 215 3.74 10.78 8.20
CA VAL A 215 3.35 11.98 8.96
C VAL A 215 2.19 12.68 8.27
N GLN A 216 1.11 12.90 9.01
CA GLN A 216 0.00 13.74 8.57
C GLN A 216 0.38 15.21 8.75
N LEU A 217 0.35 16.00 7.68
CA LEU A 217 0.61 17.43 7.70
C LEU A 217 -0.66 18.25 7.97
N GLN A 218 -0.49 19.50 8.43
CA GLN A 218 -1.59 20.44 8.72
C GLN A 218 -2.49 20.74 7.52
N ASN A 219 -1.95 20.70 6.31
CA ASN A 219 -2.69 20.92 5.06
C ASN A 219 -3.40 19.65 4.54
N HIS A 220 -3.49 18.61 5.37
CA HIS A 220 -4.08 17.29 5.09
C HIS A 220 -3.23 16.40 4.18
N ASP A 221 -2.08 16.84 3.71
CA ASP A 221 -1.16 15.99 2.96
C ASP A 221 -0.46 14.97 3.87
N ILE A 222 0.11 13.94 3.23
CA ILE A 222 0.89 12.89 3.87
C ILE A 222 2.35 13.06 3.49
N ALA A 223 3.20 13.30 4.47
CA ALA A 223 4.64 13.22 4.30
C ALA A 223 5.13 11.78 4.53
N VAL A 224 5.95 11.29 3.61
CA VAL A 224 6.77 10.09 3.76
C VAL A 224 8.21 10.53 3.96
N ARG A 225 8.82 10.14 5.09
CA ARG A 225 10.15 10.60 5.48
C ARG A 225 11.08 9.45 5.76
N ILE A 226 12.30 9.51 5.23
CA ILE A 226 13.34 8.50 5.42
C ILE A 226 14.72 9.15 5.46
N ILE A 227 15.60 8.67 6.32
CA ILE A 227 17.01 9.09 6.31
C ILE A 227 17.78 8.26 5.28
N ASN A 228 18.39 8.95 4.32
CA ASN A 228 19.35 8.44 3.35
C ASN A 228 20.79 8.65 3.86
N GLY A 229 21.61 7.59 3.91
CA GLY A 229 23.01 7.71 4.31
C GLY A 229 23.83 6.44 4.10
N ALA A 230 25.06 6.60 3.60
CA ALA A 230 26.04 5.53 3.40
C ALA A 230 26.54 5.03 4.76
N GLY A 231 25.86 4.05 5.34
CA GLY A 231 26.13 3.54 6.68
C GLY A 231 24.90 2.92 7.34
N ILE A 232 23.70 3.15 6.78
CA ILE A 232 22.46 2.50 7.20
C ILE A 232 22.39 1.11 6.56
N VAL A 233 23.33 0.25 6.93
CA VAL A 233 23.20 -1.20 6.73
C VAL A 233 22.21 -1.67 7.80
N ALA A 234 21.24 -2.46 7.36
CA ALA A 234 20.12 -2.98 8.14
C ALA A 234 20.55 -3.75 9.41
N ASP A 235 20.82 -3.05 10.51
CA ASP A 235 20.70 -3.54 11.90
C ASP A 235 20.97 -2.37 12.87
N ARG A 236 19.96 -1.52 13.16
CA ARG A 236 20.02 -0.66 14.35
C ARG A 236 19.49 -1.42 15.57
N SER A 237 20.18 -2.49 15.95
CA SER A 237 20.19 -2.95 17.34
C SER A 237 20.93 -1.89 18.16
N PHE A 238 20.18 -0.94 18.73
CA PHE A 238 20.70 0.25 19.38
C PHE A 238 21.57 -0.05 20.62
N GLY A 239 22.88 0.05 20.44
CA GLY A 239 23.84 0.44 21.47
C GLY A 239 24.33 1.87 21.20
N ASN A 240 23.77 2.84 21.90
CA ASN A 240 24.39 4.12 22.30
C ASN A 240 25.55 4.69 21.45
N SER A 241 25.26 5.20 20.25
CA SER A 241 26.07 6.26 19.64
C SER A 241 25.22 7.11 18.69
N TRP A 242 25.01 8.38 19.07
CA TRP A 242 24.13 9.35 18.39
C TRP A 242 24.88 10.21 17.35
N GLY A 243 25.91 9.66 16.72
CA GLY A 243 26.58 10.29 15.59
C GLY A 243 26.00 9.78 14.28
N ILE A 244 24.90 10.39 13.82
CA ILE A 244 24.52 10.29 12.40
C ILE A 244 25.46 11.23 11.66
N ASP A 245 26.56 10.70 11.12
CA ASP A 245 27.37 11.43 10.16
C ASP A 245 26.47 11.79 8.96
N GLU A 246 26.16 13.08 8.82
CA GLU A 246 25.52 13.73 7.66
C GLU A 246 24.37 12.94 6.99
N GLY A 247 23.42 12.44 7.77
CA GLY A 247 22.19 11.86 7.21
C GLY A 247 21.42 12.88 6.36
N VAL A 248 21.08 12.52 5.12
CA VAL A 248 20.18 13.32 4.29
C VAL A 248 18.76 12.80 4.50
N LEU A 249 17.90 13.56 5.14
CA LEU A 249 16.50 13.19 5.29
C LEU A 249 15.73 13.54 4.01
N THR A 250 15.16 12.55 3.35
CA THR A 250 14.28 12.79 2.20
C THR A 250 12.84 12.81 2.66
N GLU A 251 12.12 13.89 2.33
CA GLU A 251 10.67 14.04 2.53
C GLU A 251 9.97 14.06 1.17
N THR A 252 9.02 13.16 0.97
CA THR A 252 8.04 13.24 -0.13
C THR A 252 6.67 13.57 0.44
N VAL A 253 6.03 14.59 -0.11
CA VAL A 253 4.65 14.99 0.25
C VAL A 253 3.71 14.45 -0.80
N VAL A 254 2.68 13.74 -0.34
CA VAL A 254 1.64 13.13 -1.15
C VAL A 254 0.30 13.72 -0.73
N THR A 255 -0.46 14.21 -1.70
CA THR A 255 -1.80 14.75 -1.47
C THR A 255 -2.81 13.64 -1.11
N PRO A 256 -3.96 13.95 -0.50
CA PRO A 256 -4.94 12.93 -0.10
C PRO A 256 -5.50 12.11 -1.27
N ASP A 257 -5.54 12.67 -2.48
CA ASP A 257 -5.92 11.94 -3.70
C ASP A 257 -4.82 10.98 -4.18
N GLY A 258 -3.63 11.02 -3.57
CA GLY A 258 -2.50 10.13 -3.85
C GLY A 258 -1.59 10.63 -4.96
N THR A 259 -1.48 11.95 -5.14
CA THR A 259 -0.55 12.58 -6.08
C THR A 259 0.69 13.06 -5.35
N VAL A 260 1.88 12.82 -5.90
CA VAL A 260 3.13 13.35 -5.31
C VAL A 260 3.20 14.86 -5.56
N ALA A 261 3.10 15.65 -4.49
CA ALA A 261 3.14 17.11 -4.54
C ALA A 261 4.58 17.65 -4.57
N SER A 262 5.48 17.07 -3.77
CA SER A 262 6.88 17.51 -3.70
C SER A 262 7.80 16.43 -3.14
N THR A 263 9.09 16.54 -3.46
CA THR A 263 10.15 15.70 -2.90
C THR A 263 11.36 16.58 -2.62
N ARG A 264 11.91 16.47 -1.41
CA ARG A 264 13.02 17.30 -0.95
C ARG A 264 14.01 16.49 -0.14
N ASP A 265 15.28 16.73 -0.40
CA ASP A 265 16.39 16.26 0.42
C ASP A 265 16.75 17.36 1.40
N LEU A 266 16.68 17.04 2.68
CA LEU A 266 16.90 17.94 3.80
C LEU A 266 18.18 17.52 4.51
N ARG A 267 19.12 18.46 4.60
CA ARG A 267 20.32 18.29 5.41
C ARG A 267 20.04 18.78 6.82
N GLU A 268 20.58 18.06 7.79
CA GLU A 268 20.51 18.44 9.19
C GLU A 268 21.17 19.81 9.40
N LYS A 269 20.45 20.76 9.99
CA LYS A 269 20.96 22.10 10.33
C LYS A 269 21.57 22.15 11.73
N ALA A 270 21.04 21.32 12.63
CA ALA A 270 21.46 21.05 14.00
C ALA A 270 20.88 19.69 14.40
N PRO A 271 21.38 18.99 15.44
CA PRO A 271 20.88 17.68 15.84
C PRO A 271 19.34 17.63 15.94
N GLY A 272 18.69 16.81 15.10
CA GLY A 272 17.22 16.66 15.00
C GLY A 272 16.50 17.82 14.29
N GLN A 273 17.20 18.68 13.54
CA GLN A 273 16.62 19.86 12.89
C GLN A 273 16.83 19.83 11.37
N TYR A 274 15.84 19.29 10.66
CA TYR A 274 15.84 19.20 9.19
C TYR A 274 15.02 20.30 8.49
N GLY A 275 14.36 21.18 9.25
CA GLY A 275 13.43 22.19 8.68
C GLY A 275 12.16 21.57 8.10
N LEU A 276 11.68 20.50 8.74
CA LEU A 276 10.51 19.73 8.31
C LEU A 276 9.21 20.52 8.42
N GLN A 277 8.24 20.14 7.59
CA GLN A 277 6.87 20.61 7.79
C GLN A 277 6.33 20.08 9.11
N ALA A 278 5.66 20.95 9.86
CA ALA A 278 5.08 20.56 11.14
C ALA A 278 3.98 19.50 10.93
N PRO A 279 3.97 18.42 11.74
CA PRO A 279 2.83 17.52 11.79
C PRO A 279 1.54 18.27 12.15
N SER A 280 0.42 17.72 11.72
CA SER A 280 -0.90 18.10 12.22
C SER A 280 -0.98 17.84 13.73
N ASP A 281 -1.64 18.73 14.46
CA ASP A 281 -2.02 18.51 15.86
C ASP A 281 -3.09 17.42 16.02
N LEU A 282 -3.75 17.06 14.92
CA LEU A 282 -4.68 15.94 14.82
C LEU A 282 -4.01 14.66 14.28
N ALA A 283 -2.72 14.71 13.92
CA ALA A 283 -1.99 13.57 13.40
C ALA A 283 -2.05 12.40 14.39
N ARG A 284 -2.35 11.21 13.87
CA ARG A 284 -2.34 9.98 14.67
C ARG A 284 -0.96 9.35 14.63
N GLY A 285 -0.59 8.72 15.74
CA GLY A 285 0.66 7.99 15.82
C GLY A 285 0.72 6.87 14.77
N GLN A 286 1.87 6.73 14.13
CA GLN A 286 2.16 5.57 13.29
C GLN A 286 2.28 4.30 14.15
N GLN A 287 1.90 3.18 13.57
CA GLN A 287 2.07 1.86 14.14
C GLN A 287 2.84 0.97 13.17
N LEU A 288 3.31 -0.17 13.66
CA LEU A 288 4.01 -1.18 12.86
C LEU A 288 3.48 -2.57 13.21
N GLY A 289 3.72 -3.53 12.33
CA GLY A 289 3.49 -4.96 12.59
C GLY A 289 2.61 -5.63 11.56
N TYR A 290 2.09 -6.80 11.91
CA TYR A 290 1.24 -7.59 11.04
C TYR A 290 -0.21 -7.13 11.11
N TYR A 291 -0.83 -6.89 9.96
CA TYR A 291 -2.26 -6.57 9.82
C TYR A 291 -2.93 -7.55 8.86
N ARG A 292 -4.24 -7.71 9.03
CA ARG A 292 -5.05 -8.41 8.03
C ARG A 292 -5.24 -7.47 6.84
N MET A 293 -4.66 -7.80 5.69
CA MET A 293 -4.73 -6.96 4.48
C MET A 293 -5.15 -7.77 3.25
N GLN A 294 -5.80 -7.10 2.31
CA GLN A 294 -6.09 -7.64 0.99
C GLN A 294 -5.95 -6.52 -0.06
N GLY A 295 -5.22 -6.78 -1.13
CA GLY A 295 -5.20 -5.91 -2.30
C GLY A 295 -6.51 -6.00 -3.08
N ILE A 296 -7.07 -4.86 -3.47
CA ILE A 296 -8.24 -4.74 -4.34
C ILE A 296 -7.93 -3.80 -5.51
N ASP A 297 -8.84 -3.72 -6.48
CA ASP A 297 -8.72 -2.81 -7.64
C ASP A 297 -7.39 -2.94 -8.41
N GLY A 298 -6.83 -4.16 -8.46
CA GLY A 298 -5.59 -4.47 -9.15
C GLY A 298 -4.31 -4.21 -8.34
N VAL A 299 -4.42 -3.72 -7.10
CA VAL A 299 -3.27 -3.56 -6.20
C VAL A 299 -2.76 -4.93 -5.77
N THR A 300 -1.48 -5.19 -6.05
CA THR A 300 -0.78 -6.39 -5.57
C THR A 300 0.04 -6.05 -4.34
N LEU A 301 -0.16 -6.82 -3.26
CA LEU A 301 0.64 -6.67 -2.04
C LEU A 301 2.01 -7.35 -2.19
N PRO A 302 3.09 -6.77 -1.66
CA PRO A 302 4.44 -7.33 -1.80
C PRO A 302 4.54 -8.71 -1.15
N ALA A 303 5.13 -9.68 -1.85
CA ALA A 303 5.33 -11.03 -1.32
C ALA A 303 6.21 -11.02 -0.05
N ALA A 304 7.20 -10.14 0.01
CA ALA A 304 8.07 -10.00 1.18
C ALA A 304 7.34 -9.44 2.42
N ALA A 305 6.17 -8.80 2.26
CA ALA A 305 5.34 -8.38 3.39
C ALA A 305 4.50 -9.53 3.96
N ALA A 306 4.33 -10.65 3.24
CA ALA A 306 3.50 -11.76 3.70
C ALA A 306 4.06 -12.37 5.00
N GLY A 307 3.16 -12.65 5.94
CA GLY A 307 3.42 -13.42 7.15
C GLY A 307 3.28 -14.92 6.90
N ASP A 308 3.22 -15.65 8.00
CA ASP A 308 2.97 -17.10 8.09
C ASP A 308 1.50 -17.49 7.86
N GLU A 309 0.58 -16.53 7.91
CA GLU A 309 -0.86 -16.75 7.75
C GLU A 309 -1.44 -16.04 6.52
N THR A 310 -2.54 -16.58 5.98
CA THR A 310 -3.21 -15.95 4.82
C THR A 310 -3.76 -14.58 5.20
N ASN A 311 -3.56 -13.60 4.31
CA ASN A 311 -3.92 -12.19 4.51
C ASN A 311 -3.15 -11.50 5.66
N LYS A 312 -2.14 -12.12 6.26
CA LYS A 312 -1.26 -11.48 7.25
C LYS A 312 -0.13 -10.77 6.52
N TYR A 313 -0.06 -9.45 6.61
CA TYR A 313 0.97 -8.64 5.93
C TYR A 313 1.63 -7.66 6.90
N TYR A 314 2.94 -7.50 6.78
CA TYR A 314 3.75 -6.63 7.63
C TYR A 314 3.80 -5.19 7.09
N ALA A 315 3.28 -4.26 7.87
CA ALA A 315 3.45 -2.82 7.68
C ALA A 315 4.72 -2.33 8.40
N LEU A 316 5.60 -1.67 7.66
CA LEU A 316 6.74 -0.92 8.21
C LEU A 316 6.26 0.35 8.93
N SER A 317 5.20 0.96 8.40
CA SER A 317 4.49 2.08 9.02
C SER A 317 3.03 2.02 8.58
N VAL A 318 2.10 2.20 9.51
CA VAL A 318 0.67 2.37 9.23
C VAL A 318 0.13 3.55 10.03
N MET A 319 -0.64 4.40 9.38
CA MET A 319 -1.19 5.60 9.99
C MET A 319 -2.64 5.81 9.54
N ALA A 320 -3.55 5.90 10.50
CA ALA A 320 -4.93 6.30 10.22
C ALA A 320 -4.98 7.80 9.90
N ASP A 321 -5.62 8.15 8.80
CA ASP A 321 -5.78 9.54 8.37
C ASP A 321 -6.60 10.35 9.40
N ALA A 322 -6.11 11.53 9.76
CA ALA A 322 -6.76 12.36 10.77
C ALA A 322 -8.05 13.03 10.26
N TYR A 323 -8.10 13.31 8.96
CA TYR A 323 -9.13 14.12 8.31
C TYR A 323 -10.12 13.27 7.50
N GLN A 324 -9.70 12.10 7.04
CA GLN A 324 -10.51 11.14 6.31
C GLN A 324 -10.77 9.89 7.14
N GLN A 325 -11.98 9.79 7.70
CA GLN A 325 -12.31 8.74 8.68
C GLN A 325 -12.27 7.31 8.12
N SER A 326 -12.26 7.08 6.81
CA SER A 326 -12.17 5.74 6.22
C SER A 326 -10.75 5.38 5.78
N THR A 327 -9.82 6.33 5.77
CA THR A 327 -8.52 6.19 5.10
C THR A 327 -7.41 5.78 6.06
N VAL A 328 -6.57 4.86 5.61
CA VAL A 328 -5.35 4.42 6.28
C VAL A 328 -4.21 4.38 5.27
N TRP A 329 -3.07 4.97 5.65
CA TRP A 329 -1.85 5.02 4.85
C TRP A 329 -0.85 3.97 5.34
N LEU A 330 -0.14 3.33 4.40
CA LEU A 330 0.74 2.19 4.70
C LEU A 330 2.07 2.29 3.93
N LEU A 331 3.17 1.94 4.60
CA LEU A 331 4.42 1.50 3.99
C LEU A 331 4.56 0.00 4.27
N LEU A 332 4.75 -0.80 3.22
CA LEU A 332 4.80 -2.26 3.32
C LEU A 332 6.23 -2.77 3.14
N ARG A 333 6.58 -3.82 3.88
CA ARG A 333 7.88 -4.50 3.74
C ARG A 333 8.08 -4.99 2.30
N GLY A 334 9.26 -4.77 1.74
CA GLY A 334 9.56 -5.20 0.37
C GLY A 334 8.95 -4.34 -0.72
N SER A 335 8.55 -3.10 -0.41
CA SER A 335 8.06 -2.15 -1.39
C SER A 335 8.60 -0.75 -1.14
N SER A 336 8.79 -0.01 -2.22
CA SER A 336 9.07 1.43 -2.22
C SER A 336 7.82 2.28 -2.45
N ALA A 337 6.63 1.68 -2.51
CA ALA A 337 5.38 2.40 -2.71
C ALA A 337 4.73 2.84 -1.38
N LEU A 338 4.03 3.96 -1.43
CA LEU A 338 3.04 4.33 -0.43
C LEU A 338 1.71 3.71 -0.81
N TYR A 339 1.00 3.10 0.15
CA TYR A 339 -0.30 2.52 -0.11
C TYR A 339 -1.41 3.25 0.65
N ARG A 340 -2.59 3.24 0.05
CA ARG A 340 -3.84 3.68 0.67
C ARG A 340 -4.75 2.47 0.87
N SER A 341 -5.47 2.49 1.97
CA SER A 341 -6.44 1.44 2.30
C SER A 341 -7.65 1.99 3.04
N THR A 342 -8.71 1.17 3.06
CA THR A 342 -9.89 1.38 3.90
C THR A 342 -10.06 0.24 4.89
N ILE A 343 -10.69 0.52 6.04
CA ILE A 343 -10.97 -0.53 7.03
C ILE A 343 -12.37 -1.08 6.79
N VAL A 344 -12.47 -2.41 6.79
CA VAL A 344 -13.74 -3.13 6.74
C VAL A 344 -13.90 -4.07 7.93
N LEU A 345 -15.13 -4.24 8.39
CA LEU A 345 -15.57 -5.32 9.27
C LEU A 345 -16.13 -6.45 8.42
N THR A 346 -15.71 -7.70 8.65
CA THR A 346 -16.31 -8.87 7.97
C THR A 346 -17.46 -9.42 8.79
N THR A 347 -18.68 -9.46 8.24
CA THR A 347 -19.93 -9.56 9.03
C THR A 347 -20.52 -10.96 9.25
N ASN A 348 -20.11 -12.01 8.55
CA ASN A 348 -20.73 -13.34 8.71
C ASN A 348 -19.73 -14.51 8.70
N ASP A 349 -20.09 -15.51 9.51
CA ASP A 349 -19.56 -16.87 9.70
C ASP A 349 -18.04 -17.02 9.83
N GLY A 350 -17.59 -16.88 11.08
CA GLY A 350 -16.44 -17.59 11.60
C GLY A 350 -15.19 -17.46 10.73
N VAL A 351 -14.64 -16.25 10.67
CA VAL A 351 -13.22 -15.92 10.40
C VAL A 351 -12.42 -17.11 9.82
N ARG A 352 -12.80 -17.57 8.62
CA ARG A 352 -12.06 -18.63 7.97
C ARG A 352 -10.76 -18.00 7.51
N LEU A 353 -9.65 -18.51 8.04
CA LEU A 353 -8.31 -18.16 7.57
C LEU A 353 -8.30 -18.20 6.04
N GLY A 354 -7.91 -17.07 5.45
CA GLY A 354 -7.79 -16.92 4.01
C GLY A 354 -9.08 -16.66 3.22
N ALA A 355 -10.20 -16.33 3.86
CA ALA A 355 -11.38 -15.89 3.13
C ALA A 355 -11.11 -14.57 2.37
N VAL A 356 -11.48 -14.55 1.09
CA VAL A 356 -11.38 -13.36 0.22
C VAL A 356 -12.58 -12.45 0.49
N ILE A 357 -12.28 -11.18 0.76
CA ILE A 357 -13.27 -10.13 0.95
C ILE A 357 -13.66 -9.61 -0.43
N ASP A 358 -14.96 -9.62 -0.74
CA ASP A 358 -15.46 -9.07 -1.99
C ASP A 358 -15.93 -7.63 -1.75
N PRO A 359 -15.20 -6.61 -2.25
CA PRO A 359 -15.54 -5.22 -1.99
C PRO A 359 -16.92 -4.84 -2.55
N THR A 360 -17.42 -5.54 -3.58
CA THR A 360 -18.76 -5.28 -4.13
C THR A 360 -19.90 -5.70 -3.20
N LYS A 361 -19.57 -6.52 -2.19
CA LYS A 361 -20.49 -6.95 -1.13
C LYS A 361 -20.27 -6.18 0.18
N CYS A 362 -19.42 -5.15 0.17
CA CYS A 362 -19.29 -4.25 1.29
C CYS A 362 -20.46 -3.27 1.33
N THR A 363 -20.99 -3.06 2.53
CA THR A 363 -22.02 -2.06 2.84
C THR A 363 -21.39 -0.88 3.56
N ASN A 364 -22.02 0.31 3.48
CA ASN A 364 -21.57 1.49 4.20
C ASN A 364 -22.02 1.50 5.66
#